data_AF-A0A9D5KZU0-F1
#
_entry.id   AF-A0A9D5KZU0-F1
#
_cell.length_a   1.000
_cell.length_b   1.000
_cell.length_c   1.000
_cell.angle_alpha   90.00
_cell.angle_beta   90.00
_cell.angle_gamma   90.00
#
_symmetry.space_group_name_H-M   'P 1'
#
loop_
_entity.id
_entity.type
_entity.pdbx_description
1 polymer ?
#
loop_
_entity_poly.entity_id
_entity_poly.type
_entity_poly.pdbx_seq_one_letter_code
_entity_poly.pdbx_strand_id
1 'polypeptide(L)'
;MSGHVKIYPFAKAMHDLNDAEISCWYVLNHINGSAHNKAQITVDQFNRANNANLELFAPTYVVREEKSGELHFRTASLTFHYVFVKGPFETVKKLCGQTNGFSFLIDRSNERRYATIDDRRMTHFRNIARAYKNCLPYFSLEDIDLEDGDLVEVIKGDMPGLIGHYMPNPRSKTGNIVLHVFNKVGTIAFNVKASDVRVLEFSRNSTRANDQIDAFVPHLFKALRNYHQGEILSKPLAAKLNLFCGRMEVAHLSNRKLDARLHILLHAANLIIGNQPAARHALDRFNKLKDAVTNVWTSATNALILSLLRNDIDTLKAEYQKIAALAPASKAQQSIKEEFEYYLHAL
;
A
#
# COMPACT_ATOMS: atom_id res chain seq x y z
N MET A 1 26.29 -58.55 8.55
CA MET A 1 26.94 -57.41 7.87
C MET A 1 25.90 -56.72 6.99
N SER A 2 25.41 -55.56 7.42
CA SER A 2 24.58 -54.69 6.59
C SER A 2 25.03 -53.26 6.87
N GLY A 3 25.70 -52.66 5.89
CA GLY A 3 26.23 -51.31 5.97
C GLY A 3 25.14 -50.29 5.63
N HIS A 4 24.73 -49.51 6.62
CA HIS A 4 23.95 -48.30 6.37
C HIS A 4 24.89 -47.11 6.27
N VAL A 5 25.20 -46.73 5.03
CA VAL A 5 25.74 -45.41 4.70
C VAL A 5 24.65 -44.39 5.00
N LYS A 6 24.82 -43.58 6.05
CA LYS A 6 23.99 -42.39 6.27
C LYS A 6 24.38 -41.35 5.23
N ILE A 7 23.56 -41.21 4.20
CA ILE A 7 23.58 -40.05 3.31
C ILE A 7 23.13 -38.85 4.15
N TYR A 8 24.09 -38.03 4.59
CA TYR A 8 23.78 -36.72 5.14
C TYR A 8 23.23 -35.83 4.01
N PRO A 9 22.06 -35.18 4.16
CA PRO A 9 21.49 -34.38 3.09
C PRO A 9 22.34 -33.12 2.89
N PHE A 10 22.97 -33.08 1.71
CA PHE A 10 23.79 -32.00 1.14
C PHE A 10 23.11 -30.60 1.21
N ALA A 11 21.79 -30.54 1.40
CA ALA A 11 21.00 -29.31 1.48
C ALA A 11 21.21 -28.49 2.75
N LYS A 12 21.55 -29.11 3.90
CA LYS A 12 21.78 -28.35 5.15
C LYS A 12 23.13 -27.62 5.13
N ALA A 13 24.15 -28.25 4.55
CA ALA A 13 25.46 -27.64 4.39
C ALA A 13 25.44 -26.46 3.39
N MET A 14 24.63 -26.53 2.33
CA MET A 14 24.50 -25.40 1.38
C MET A 14 23.72 -24.20 1.94
N HIS A 15 22.85 -24.40 2.94
CA HIS A 15 22.15 -23.28 3.58
C HIS A 15 23.07 -22.54 4.57
N ASP A 16 23.89 -23.30 5.32
CA ASP A 16 24.85 -22.74 6.29
C ASP A 16 26.08 -22.08 5.60
N LEU A 17 26.44 -22.49 4.38
CA LEU A 17 27.58 -21.95 3.63
C LEU A 17 27.29 -20.61 2.92
N ASN A 18 26.02 -20.25 2.68
CA ASN A 18 25.66 -19.01 1.96
C ASN A 18 25.32 -17.82 2.87
N ASP A 19 25.00 -18.03 4.15
CA ASP A 19 24.67 -16.92 5.08
C ASP A 19 25.89 -16.13 5.56
N ALA A 20 27.11 -16.66 5.37
CA ALA A 20 28.35 -16.02 5.83
C ALA A 20 28.72 -14.75 5.04
N GLU A 21 28.28 -14.63 3.79
CA GLU A 21 28.61 -13.49 2.89
C GLU A 21 27.42 -12.58 2.58
N ILE A 22 26.18 -13.02 2.81
CA ILE A 22 24.99 -12.22 2.49
C ILE A 22 24.81 -11.13 3.55
N SER A 23 25.08 -9.89 3.15
CA SER A 23 24.84 -8.72 4.00
C SER A 23 23.33 -8.47 4.17
N CYS A 24 22.85 -8.52 5.42
CA CYS A 24 21.45 -8.26 5.78
C CYS A 24 21.35 -7.14 6.81
N TRP A 25 20.17 -6.52 6.96
CA TRP A 25 19.88 -5.68 8.11
C TRP A 25 19.41 -6.52 9.29
N TYR A 26 20.10 -6.39 10.42
CA TYR A 26 19.73 -6.98 11.70
C TYR A 26 19.12 -5.94 12.61
N VAL A 27 18.08 -6.33 13.35
CA VAL A 27 17.53 -5.53 14.45
C VAL A 27 18.26 -5.95 15.73
N LEU A 28 18.98 -5.01 16.34
CA LEU A 28 19.77 -5.23 17.54
C LEU A 28 19.23 -4.40 18.69
N ASN A 29 19.39 -4.88 19.92
CA ASN A 29 19.34 -4.05 21.12
C ASN A 29 20.68 -3.35 21.31
N HIS A 30 20.65 -2.09 21.75
CA HIS A 30 21.80 -1.31 22.18
C HIS A 30 21.50 -0.61 23.52
N ILE A 31 21.90 -1.27 24.61
CA ILE A 31 21.72 -0.78 25.97
C ILE A 31 23.06 -0.21 26.43
N ASN A 32 23.22 1.11 26.31
CA ASN A 32 24.41 1.80 26.80
C ASN A 32 24.05 3.22 27.25
N GLY A 33 24.43 3.60 28.47
CA GLY A 33 23.90 4.78 29.17
C GLY A 33 23.94 6.10 28.38
N SER A 34 22.80 6.82 28.45
CA SER A 34 22.53 8.27 28.31
C SER A 34 23.15 9.14 27.19
N ALA A 35 23.81 8.61 26.15
CA ALA A 35 24.28 9.45 25.04
C ALA A 35 23.91 8.92 23.65
N HIS A 36 23.19 9.75 22.88
CA HIS A 36 22.63 9.47 21.54
C HIS A 36 23.68 9.07 20.47
N ASN A 37 24.98 9.32 20.69
CA ASN A 37 26.05 9.02 19.71
C ASN A 37 26.91 7.79 20.04
N LYS A 38 26.67 7.10 21.16
CA LYS A 38 27.53 5.97 21.58
C LYS A 38 27.44 4.75 20.66
N ALA A 39 26.29 4.50 20.05
CA ALA A 39 26.12 3.38 19.12
C ALA A 39 26.98 3.56 17.86
N GLN A 40 26.92 4.74 17.23
CA GLN A 40 27.69 5.05 16.03
C GLN A 40 29.19 5.01 16.29
N ILE A 41 29.64 5.64 17.39
CA ILE A 41 31.05 5.63 17.78
C ILE A 41 31.56 4.20 17.98
N THR A 42 30.77 3.35 18.65
CA THR A 42 31.12 1.94 18.88
C THR A 42 31.24 1.17 17.56
N VAL A 43 30.29 1.34 16.63
CA VAL A 43 30.32 0.68 15.32
C VAL A 43 31.51 1.16 14.48
N ASP A 44 31.79 2.46 14.48
CA ASP A 44 32.95 3.03 13.76
C ASP A 44 34.28 2.50 14.31
N GLN A 45 34.39 2.39 15.65
CA GLN A 45 35.55 1.79 16.29
C GLN A 45 35.69 0.30 15.96
N PHE A 46 34.59 -0.45 15.99
CA PHE A 46 34.57 -1.85 15.60
C PHE A 46 35.01 -2.04 14.15
N ASN A 47 34.48 -1.24 13.22
CA ASN A 47 34.83 -1.27 11.80
C ASN A 47 36.32 -1.03 11.59
N ARG A 48 36.89 0.00 12.24
CA ARG A 48 38.34 0.28 12.19
C ARG A 48 39.18 -0.87 12.75
N ALA A 49 38.80 -1.43 13.89
CA ALA A 49 39.58 -2.47 14.57
C ALA A 49 39.54 -3.83 13.85
N ASN A 50 38.46 -4.12 13.13
CA ASN A 50 38.23 -5.43 12.50
C ASN A 50 38.31 -5.40 10.96
N ASN A 51 38.71 -4.27 10.37
CA ASN A 51 38.64 -4.02 8.93
C ASN A 51 37.27 -4.41 8.33
N ALA A 52 36.21 -4.00 9.02
CA ALA A 52 34.83 -4.31 8.66
C ALA A 52 34.09 -3.07 8.13
N ASN A 53 32.94 -3.28 7.51
CA ASN A 53 32.11 -2.21 6.94
C ASN A 53 30.64 -2.37 7.35
N LEU A 54 30.39 -2.40 8.66
CA LEU A 54 29.03 -2.42 9.20
C LEU A 54 28.37 -1.05 9.04
N GLU A 55 27.16 -1.01 8.47
CA GLU A 55 26.34 0.21 8.40
C GLU A 55 25.43 0.27 9.64
N LEU A 56 25.39 1.39 10.35
CA LEU A 56 24.47 1.61 11.46
C LEU A 56 23.36 2.58 11.05
N PHE A 57 22.14 2.26 11.43
CA PHE A 57 21.03 3.18 11.46
C PHE A 57 20.38 3.14 12.85
N ALA A 58 20.44 4.27 13.56
CA ALA A 58 19.93 4.42 14.92
C ALA A 58 19.12 5.72 15.03
N PRO A 59 17.84 5.72 14.61
CA PRO A 59 17.01 6.92 14.70
C PRO A 59 16.60 7.19 16.15
N THR A 60 16.30 8.45 16.46
CA THR A 60 15.68 8.81 17.74
C THR A 60 14.17 8.73 17.59
N TYR A 61 13.46 8.16 18.57
CA TYR A 61 12.01 8.13 18.53
C TYR A 61 11.39 9.20 19.42
N VAL A 62 10.29 9.79 18.93
CA VAL A 62 9.51 10.80 19.62
C VAL A 62 8.06 10.31 19.80
N VAL A 63 7.43 10.68 20.89
CA VAL A 63 5.98 10.51 21.07
C VAL A 63 5.29 11.83 20.74
N ARG A 64 4.23 11.75 19.95
CA ARG A 64 3.35 12.89 19.71
C ARG A 64 2.51 13.14 20.96
N GLU A 65 2.64 14.32 21.54
CA GLU A 65 1.75 14.86 22.57
C GLU A 65 0.91 15.97 21.94
N GLU A 66 -0.41 15.94 22.14
CA GLU A 66 -1.27 17.06 21.79
C GLU A 66 -1.53 17.90 23.04
N LYS A 67 -1.01 19.12 23.06
CA LYS A 67 -1.18 20.07 24.17
C LYS A 67 -1.84 21.32 23.62
N SER A 68 -3.00 21.66 24.16
CA SER A 68 -3.74 22.88 23.80
C SER A 68 -4.04 23.05 22.30
N GLY A 69 -4.25 21.93 21.58
CA GLY A 69 -4.49 21.94 20.12
C GLY A 69 -3.22 22.10 19.27
N GLU A 70 -2.05 22.24 19.89
CA GLU A 70 -0.75 22.26 19.21
C GLU A 70 -0.02 20.92 19.36
N LEU A 71 0.53 20.47 18.25
CA LEU A 71 1.21 19.19 18.12
C LEU A 71 2.65 19.33 18.62
N HIS A 72 2.95 18.70 19.75
CA HIS A 72 4.27 18.67 20.35
C HIS A 72 4.90 17.29 20.16
N PHE A 73 6.19 17.23 19.81
CA PHE A 73 6.94 15.98 19.78
C PHE A 73 7.88 15.94 20.97
N ARG A 74 7.61 15.08 21.94
CA ARG A 74 8.52 14.85 23.06
C ARG A 74 9.43 13.69 22.71
N THR A 75 10.73 13.82 22.94
CA THR A 75 11.64 12.67 22.91
C THR A 75 11.09 11.62 23.86
N ALA A 76 10.69 10.49 23.30
CA ALA A 76 10.26 9.38 24.11
C ALA A 76 11.48 8.97 24.93
N SER A 77 11.37 8.95 26.26
CA SER A 77 12.37 8.32 27.12
C SER A 77 12.22 6.82 26.89
N LEU A 78 12.76 6.34 25.77
CA LEU A 78 12.40 5.04 25.24
C LEU A 78 12.92 3.95 26.16
N THR A 79 11.99 3.13 26.60
CA THR A 79 12.17 1.74 27.01
C THR A 79 12.73 0.85 25.88
N PHE A 80 13.10 1.41 24.72
CA PHE A 80 13.49 0.69 23.51
C PHE A 80 14.87 1.09 23.01
N HIS A 81 15.70 0.06 22.87
CA HIS A 81 17.11 0.12 22.56
C HIS A 81 17.40 -0.31 21.12
N TYR A 82 16.40 -0.31 20.23
CA TYR A 82 16.55 -0.91 18.91
C TYR A 82 17.36 -0.05 17.95
N VAL A 83 18.40 -0.66 17.38
CA VAL A 83 19.23 -0.11 16.32
C VAL A 83 19.34 -1.12 15.18
N PHE A 84 19.60 -0.63 13.99
CA PHE A 84 19.62 -1.45 12.78
C PHE A 84 21.05 -1.49 12.26
N VAL A 85 21.60 -2.68 12.06
CA VAL A 85 22.97 -2.86 11.57
C VAL A 85 22.97 -3.69 10.31
N LYS A 86 23.54 -3.16 9.22
CA LYS A 86 23.77 -3.91 7.98
C LYS A 86 25.15 -4.54 7.99
N GLY A 87 25.23 -5.83 7.67
CA GLY A 87 26.49 -6.50 7.40
C GLY A 87 26.36 -8.01 7.31
N PRO A 88 27.48 -8.74 7.08
CA PRO A 88 27.50 -10.19 7.12
C PRO A 88 27.25 -10.73 8.54
N PHE A 89 26.55 -11.85 8.66
CA PHE A 89 26.13 -12.42 9.95
C PHE A 89 27.27 -12.56 10.96
N GLU A 90 28.38 -13.19 10.56
CA GLU A 90 29.52 -13.43 11.46
C GLU A 90 30.20 -12.14 11.91
N THR A 91 30.13 -11.07 11.11
CA THR A 91 30.68 -9.76 11.48
C THR A 91 29.78 -9.07 12.52
N VAL A 92 28.45 -9.11 12.32
CA VAL A 92 27.49 -8.56 13.28
C VAL A 92 27.49 -9.36 14.58
N LYS A 93 27.68 -10.68 14.50
CA LYS A 93 27.82 -11.56 15.67
C LYS A 93 29.07 -11.24 16.48
N LYS A 94 30.20 -10.91 15.85
CA LYS A 94 31.39 -10.40 16.54
C LYS A 94 31.11 -9.08 17.25
N LEU A 95 30.39 -8.15 16.61
CA LEU A 95 29.96 -6.88 17.24
C LEU A 95 29.13 -7.14 18.51
N CYS A 96 28.11 -8.01 18.42
CA CYS A 96 27.24 -8.36 19.54
C CYS A 96 27.93 -9.21 20.63
N GLY A 97 29.07 -9.83 20.32
CA GLY A 97 29.85 -10.61 21.28
C GLY A 97 30.75 -9.79 22.19
N GLN A 98 30.88 -8.49 21.94
CA GLN A 98 31.68 -7.57 22.75
C GLN A 98 30.87 -6.96 23.90
N THR A 99 31.56 -6.48 24.94
CA THR A 99 30.96 -5.74 26.06
C THR A 99 30.69 -4.28 25.68
N ASN A 100 29.89 -4.08 24.62
CA ASN A 100 29.65 -2.76 24.00
C ASN A 100 28.16 -2.37 23.96
N GLY A 101 27.30 -3.15 24.63
CA GLY A 101 25.87 -2.89 24.74
C GLY A 101 25.02 -3.42 23.58
N PHE A 102 25.63 -3.92 22.49
CA PHE A 102 24.90 -4.52 21.37
C PHE A 102 24.52 -5.98 21.65
N SER A 103 23.29 -6.36 21.31
CA SER A 103 22.88 -7.77 21.30
C SER A 103 21.80 -8.04 20.25
N PHE A 104 21.75 -9.26 19.71
CA PHE A 104 20.70 -9.63 18.78
C PHE A 104 19.32 -9.63 19.43
N LEU A 105 18.34 -9.12 18.69
CA LEU A 105 16.95 -9.37 19.01
C LEU A 105 16.54 -10.76 18.50
N ILE A 106 16.01 -11.59 19.40
CA ILE A 106 15.50 -12.91 19.06
C ILE A 106 14.10 -12.74 18.45
N ASP A 107 13.92 -13.23 17.24
CA ASP A 107 12.60 -13.36 16.62
C ASP A 107 12.06 -14.75 16.95
N ARG A 108 10.99 -14.82 17.76
CA ARG A 108 10.33 -16.09 18.10
C ARG A 108 9.18 -16.43 17.16
N SER A 109 8.88 -15.55 16.20
CA SER A 109 7.73 -15.66 15.29
C SER A 109 8.10 -16.12 13.89
N ASN A 110 9.40 -16.29 13.60
CA ASN A 110 9.91 -16.58 12.26
C ASN A 110 10.88 -17.79 12.29
N GLU A 111 11.12 -18.41 11.13
CA GLU A 111 12.05 -19.54 10.99
C GLU A 111 13.51 -19.13 11.27
N ARG A 112 13.83 -17.83 11.11
CA ARG A 112 15.13 -17.25 11.42
C ARG A 112 15.22 -16.90 12.90
N ARG A 113 16.30 -17.34 13.56
CA ARG A 113 16.58 -17.12 14.99
C ARG A 113 16.70 -15.64 15.38
N TYR A 114 17.10 -14.77 14.45
CA TYR A 114 17.38 -13.35 14.70
C TYR A 114 16.52 -12.45 13.82
N ALA A 115 16.10 -11.33 14.40
CA ALA A 115 15.31 -10.31 13.74
C ALA A 115 16.08 -9.68 12.56
N THR A 116 15.51 -9.74 11.36
CA THR A 116 16.08 -9.16 10.14
C THR A 116 15.05 -8.34 9.36
N ILE A 117 15.54 -7.36 8.59
CA ILE A 117 14.73 -6.50 7.72
C ILE A 117 15.33 -6.54 6.31
N ASP A 118 14.49 -6.56 5.28
CA ASP A 118 14.96 -6.46 3.90
C ASP A 118 15.32 -5.01 3.51
N ASP A 119 16.18 -4.87 2.51
CA ASP A 119 16.70 -3.56 2.06
C ASP A 119 15.59 -2.59 1.62
N ARG A 120 14.49 -3.10 1.06
CA ARG A 120 13.38 -2.26 0.59
C ARG A 120 12.63 -1.64 1.77
N ARG A 121 12.24 -2.45 2.76
CA ARG A 121 11.62 -1.96 4.01
C ARG A 121 12.54 -0.98 4.74
N MET A 122 13.82 -1.30 4.82
CA MET A 122 14.80 -0.42 5.46
C MET A 122 14.92 0.93 4.74
N THR A 123 14.89 0.94 3.41
CA THR A 123 14.92 2.17 2.61
C THR A 123 13.71 3.06 2.90
N HIS A 124 12.50 2.48 2.93
CA HIS A 124 11.27 3.21 3.28
C HIS A 124 11.35 3.79 4.70
N PHE A 125 11.83 2.99 5.65
CA PHE A 125 11.96 3.41 7.04
C PHE A 125 12.95 4.57 7.22
N ARG A 126 14.11 4.53 6.53
CA ARG A 126 15.08 5.64 6.53
C ARG A 126 14.52 6.91 5.88
N ASN A 127 13.71 6.78 4.83
CA ASN A 127 13.10 7.94 4.18
C ASN A 127 12.10 8.65 5.10
N ILE A 128 11.27 7.90 5.85
CA ILE A 128 10.44 8.49 6.90
C ILE A 128 11.31 9.18 7.95
N ALA A 129 12.36 8.50 8.43
CA ALA A 129 13.23 9.09 9.44
C ALA A 129 13.82 10.41 8.99
N ARG A 130 14.31 10.50 7.74
CA ARG A 130 14.81 11.74 7.14
C ARG A 130 13.73 12.84 7.10
N ALA A 131 12.51 12.50 6.70
CA ALA A 131 11.39 13.46 6.67
C ALA A 131 11.12 14.07 8.06
N TYR A 132 11.32 13.28 9.12
CA TYR A 132 11.19 13.73 10.50
C TYR A 132 12.52 14.15 11.15
N LYS A 133 13.58 14.47 10.38
CA LYS A 133 14.90 14.87 10.89
C LYS A 133 15.51 13.87 11.90
N ASN A 134 15.25 12.58 11.68
CA ASN A 134 15.58 11.44 12.53
C ASN A 134 14.91 11.44 13.92
N CYS A 135 13.80 12.19 14.07
CA CYS A 135 12.88 12.17 15.19
C CYS A 135 11.62 11.39 14.80
N LEU A 136 11.73 10.07 14.69
CA LEU A 136 10.64 9.22 14.22
C LEU A 136 9.48 9.20 15.21
N PRO A 137 8.25 9.52 14.80
CA PRO A 137 7.11 9.28 15.65
C PRO A 137 6.93 7.77 15.85
N TYR A 138 6.97 7.36 17.12
CA TYR A 138 6.74 6.00 17.55
C TYR A 138 5.26 5.75 17.82
N PHE A 139 4.79 4.57 17.43
CA PHE A 139 3.49 4.03 17.82
C PHE A 139 3.63 2.52 18.09
N SER A 140 2.98 2.04 19.16
CA SER A 140 2.77 0.61 19.35
C SER A 140 1.79 0.13 18.29
N LEU A 141 2.11 -0.94 17.57
CA LEU A 141 1.16 -1.56 16.64
C LEU A 141 0.06 -2.35 17.37
N GLU A 142 0.14 -2.52 18.69
CA GLU A 142 -0.95 -3.09 19.48
C GLU A 142 -2.19 -2.17 19.50
N ASP A 143 -1.99 -0.88 19.29
CA ASP A 143 -3.06 0.13 19.30
C ASP A 143 -3.66 0.37 17.90
N ILE A 144 -3.17 -0.31 16.87
CA ILE A 144 -3.55 -0.09 15.47
C ILE A 144 -3.81 -1.43 14.78
N ASP A 145 -5.06 -1.67 14.40
CA ASP A 145 -5.40 -2.76 13.51
C ASP A 145 -5.01 -2.41 12.07
N LEU A 146 -3.93 -3.01 11.56
CA LEU A 146 -3.46 -2.81 10.19
C LEU A 146 -4.38 -3.46 9.15
N GLU A 147 -5.22 -4.44 9.54
CA GLU A 147 -6.17 -5.09 8.64
C GLU A 147 -7.30 -4.14 8.18
N ASP A 148 -7.50 -3.04 8.90
CA ASP A 148 -8.43 -1.96 8.57
C ASP A 148 -7.84 -0.92 7.58
N GLY A 149 -6.53 -0.99 7.33
CA GLY A 149 -5.80 -0.09 6.45
C GLY A 149 -5.66 -0.63 5.03
N ASP A 150 -5.82 0.25 4.04
CA ASP A 150 -5.48 -0.09 2.65
C ASP A 150 -3.95 -0.09 2.51
N LEU A 151 -3.36 -1.09 1.87
CA LEU A 151 -1.96 -1.03 1.49
C LEU A 151 -1.82 -0.03 0.34
N VAL A 152 -1.05 1.04 0.56
CA VAL A 152 -0.87 2.12 -0.42
C VAL A 152 0.59 2.39 -0.69
N GLU A 153 0.83 3.07 -1.80
CA GLU A 153 2.10 3.73 -2.10
C GLU A 153 1.89 5.23 -2.27
N VAL A 154 2.72 6.04 -1.63
CA VAL A 154 2.77 7.48 -1.83
C VAL A 154 3.41 7.77 -3.19
N ILE A 155 2.67 8.42 -4.08
CA ILE A 155 3.13 8.79 -5.44
C ILE A 155 3.44 10.29 -5.57
N LYS A 156 2.95 11.12 -4.63
CA LYS A 156 3.13 12.58 -4.60
C LYS A 156 3.35 13.06 -3.15
N GLY A 157 3.75 14.32 -2.98
CA GLY A 157 3.97 14.91 -1.66
C GLY A 157 5.38 14.64 -1.12
N ASP A 158 5.52 14.63 0.20
CA ASP A 158 6.83 14.70 0.88
C ASP A 158 7.57 13.36 0.96
N MET A 159 6.87 12.24 0.73
CA MET A 159 7.41 10.88 0.91
C MET A 159 7.14 9.96 -0.29
N PRO A 160 7.48 10.35 -1.53
CA PRO A 160 7.24 9.52 -2.71
C PRO A 160 7.94 8.16 -2.62
N GLY A 161 7.26 7.11 -3.10
CA GLY A 161 7.69 5.71 -3.03
C GLY A 161 7.43 5.03 -1.68
N LEU A 162 6.87 5.73 -0.69
CA LEU A 162 6.59 5.13 0.62
C LEU A 162 5.43 4.13 0.52
N ILE A 163 5.65 2.90 0.99
CA ILE A 163 4.62 1.86 1.04
C ILE A 163 4.26 1.54 2.48
N GLY A 164 2.96 1.54 2.80
CA GLY A 164 2.44 1.22 4.13
C GLY A 164 0.90 1.17 4.16
N HIS A 165 0.33 1.00 5.35
CA HIS A 165 -1.11 0.90 5.54
C HIS A 165 -1.72 2.28 5.79
N TYR A 166 -2.63 2.71 4.91
CA TYR A 166 -3.30 4.00 4.98
C TYR A 166 -4.54 3.95 5.86
N MET A 167 -4.48 4.70 6.96
CA MET A 167 -5.53 4.90 7.95
C MET A 167 -6.15 6.30 7.76
N PRO A 168 -7.31 6.41 7.09
CA PRO A 168 -7.96 7.70 6.86
C PRO A 168 -8.40 8.33 8.18
N ASN A 169 -8.17 9.64 8.34
CA ASN A 169 -8.70 10.36 9.49
C ASN A 169 -10.20 10.61 9.28
N PRO A 170 -11.05 10.42 10.31
CA PRO A 170 -12.49 10.66 10.20
C PRO A 170 -12.79 12.07 9.68
N ARG A 171 -13.63 12.16 8.64
CA ARG A 171 -14.09 13.43 8.02
C ARG A 171 -12.96 14.33 7.48
N SER A 172 -11.77 13.78 7.24
CA SER A 172 -10.63 14.51 6.64
C SER A 172 -10.31 13.99 5.22
N LYS A 173 -9.62 14.83 4.44
CA LYS A 173 -8.98 14.43 3.18
C LYS A 173 -7.57 13.86 3.38
N THR A 174 -7.12 13.80 4.63
CA THR A 174 -5.83 13.26 5.05
C THR A 174 -6.01 11.98 5.86
N GLY A 175 -4.97 11.18 5.88
CA GLY A 175 -4.83 10.01 6.72
C GLY A 175 -3.40 9.85 7.16
N ASN A 176 -3.15 8.79 7.90
CA ASN A 176 -1.83 8.43 8.36
C ASN A 176 -1.41 7.15 7.64
N ILE A 177 -0.14 7.05 7.24
CA ILE A 177 0.43 5.82 6.71
C ILE A 177 1.20 5.16 7.84
N VAL A 178 0.74 3.99 8.27
CA VAL A 178 1.40 3.18 9.27
C VAL A 178 2.33 2.21 8.56
N LEU A 179 3.60 2.22 8.98
CA LEU A 179 4.63 1.36 8.43
C LEU A 179 5.05 0.34 9.47
N HIS A 180 4.79 -0.92 9.17
CA HIS A 180 5.30 -2.05 9.92
C HIS A 180 6.79 -2.22 9.62
N VAL A 181 7.63 -2.13 10.65
CA VAL A 181 9.08 -2.23 10.51
C VAL A 181 9.53 -3.63 10.92
N PHE A 182 9.17 -4.05 12.14
CA PHE A 182 9.49 -5.39 12.65
C PHE A 182 8.61 -5.75 13.86
N ASN A 183 8.07 -6.98 13.92
CA ASN A 183 7.20 -7.47 15.01
C ASN A 183 6.10 -6.45 15.39
N LYS A 184 6.05 -5.95 16.63
CA LYS A 184 5.07 -4.94 17.09
C LYS A 184 5.56 -3.50 16.95
N VAL A 185 6.69 -3.30 16.29
CA VAL A 185 7.31 -1.99 16.08
C VAL A 185 6.91 -1.45 14.71
N GLY A 186 6.30 -0.27 14.72
CA GLY A 186 5.98 0.48 13.54
C GLY A 186 6.31 1.97 13.69
N THR A 187 6.19 2.69 12.58
CA THR A 187 6.25 4.15 12.57
C THR A 187 5.10 4.70 11.73
N ILE A 188 4.85 6.00 11.81
CA ILE A 188 3.71 6.64 11.16
C ILE A 188 4.18 7.86 10.36
N ALA A 189 3.71 7.94 9.13
CA ALA A 189 3.70 9.14 8.31
C ALA A 189 2.34 9.84 8.47
N PHE A 190 2.33 11.00 9.14
CA PHE A 190 1.10 11.74 9.46
C PHE A 190 0.60 12.59 8.29
N ASN A 191 -0.71 12.84 8.28
CA ASN A 191 -1.37 13.86 7.45
C ASN A 191 -1.12 13.72 5.93
N VAL A 192 -0.91 12.49 5.46
CA VAL A 192 -0.75 12.20 4.03
C VAL A 192 -2.10 12.40 3.34
N LYS A 193 -2.15 13.15 2.24
CA LYS A 193 -3.39 13.39 1.50
C LYS A 193 -3.81 12.11 0.77
N ALA A 194 -5.11 11.81 0.78
CA ALA A 194 -5.66 10.70 0.01
C ALA A 194 -5.36 10.80 -1.50
N SER A 195 -5.18 12.03 -2.01
CA SER A 195 -4.82 12.32 -3.41
C SER A 195 -3.39 11.95 -3.79
N ASP A 196 -2.53 11.77 -2.79
CA ASP A 196 -1.10 11.64 -2.97
C ASP A 196 -0.66 10.17 -2.95
N VAL A 197 -1.62 9.25 -2.77
CA VAL A 197 -1.37 7.81 -2.65
C VAL A 197 -2.16 7.02 -3.69
N ARG A 198 -1.56 5.95 -4.17
CA ARG A 198 -2.23 4.89 -4.95
C ARG A 198 -2.46 3.66 -4.09
N VAL A 199 -3.59 3.00 -4.29
CA VAL A 199 -3.94 1.76 -3.59
C VAL A 199 -3.24 0.59 -4.29
N LEU A 200 -2.51 -0.20 -3.51
CA LEU A 200 -1.89 -1.45 -3.94
C LEU A 200 -2.80 -2.63 -3.60
N GLU A 201 -3.35 -2.67 -2.39
CA GLU A 201 -4.29 -3.69 -1.93
C GLU A 201 -5.32 -3.05 -1.00
N PHE A 202 -6.58 -3.43 -1.16
CA PHE A 202 -7.64 -3.01 -0.24
C PHE A 202 -7.60 -3.83 1.05
N SER A 203 -8.00 -3.19 2.15
CA SER A 203 -8.16 -3.88 3.42
C SER A 203 -9.16 -5.05 3.29
N ARG A 204 -8.86 -6.20 3.90
CA ARG A 204 -9.64 -7.45 3.71
C ARG A 204 -11.00 -7.44 4.39
N ASN A 205 -11.13 -6.65 5.45
CA ASN A 205 -12.33 -6.61 6.30
C ASN A 205 -13.26 -5.43 5.97
N SER A 206 -12.99 -4.66 4.90
CA SER A 206 -13.76 -3.44 4.61
C SER A 206 -14.60 -3.50 3.34
N THR A 207 -15.76 -2.83 3.38
CA THR A 207 -16.57 -2.49 2.19
C THR A 207 -15.95 -1.37 1.36
N ARG A 208 -14.81 -0.84 1.80
CA ARG A 208 -14.23 0.42 1.32
C ARG A 208 -13.93 0.41 -0.18
N ALA A 209 -13.55 -0.74 -0.72
CA ALA A 209 -13.35 -0.91 -2.16
C ALA A 209 -14.66 -0.64 -2.93
N ASN A 210 -15.78 -1.22 -2.48
CA ASN A 210 -17.10 -0.95 -3.06
C ASN A 210 -17.47 0.53 -2.88
N ASP A 211 -17.29 1.09 -1.68
CA ASP A 211 -17.66 2.47 -1.38
C ASP A 211 -16.91 3.48 -2.26
N GLN A 212 -15.60 3.29 -2.47
CA GLN A 212 -14.79 4.14 -3.36
C GLN A 212 -15.20 3.99 -4.83
N ILE A 213 -15.51 2.77 -5.27
CA ILE A 213 -16.00 2.49 -6.63
C ILE A 213 -17.38 3.15 -6.84
N ASP A 214 -18.31 2.96 -5.91
CA ASP A 214 -19.66 3.53 -5.97
C ASP A 214 -19.65 5.06 -5.95
N ALA A 215 -18.80 5.67 -5.13
CA ALA A 215 -18.64 7.12 -5.08
C ALA A 215 -18.11 7.72 -6.40
N PHE A 216 -17.40 6.94 -7.21
CA PHE A 216 -16.88 7.37 -8.50
C PHE A 216 -17.92 7.32 -9.63
N VAL A 217 -18.86 6.37 -9.59
CA VAL A 217 -19.83 6.12 -10.67
C VAL A 217 -20.57 7.40 -11.14
N PRO A 218 -21.14 8.26 -10.27
CA PRO A 218 -21.84 9.46 -10.72
C PRO A 218 -20.92 10.45 -11.47
N HIS A 219 -19.64 10.49 -11.12
CA HIS A 219 -18.67 11.33 -11.83
C HIS A 219 -18.34 10.76 -13.20
N LEU A 220 -18.23 9.43 -13.32
CA LEU A 220 -18.06 8.79 -14.62
C LEU A 220 -19.28 9.01 -15.51
N PHE A 221 -20.51 8.86 -15.01
CA PHE A 221 -21.72 9.09 -15.81
C PHE A 221 -21.77 10.53 -16.35
N LYS A 222 -21.48 11.52 -15.50
CA LYS A 222 -21.35 12.90 -15.97
C LYS A 222 -20.29 13.06 -17.07
N ALA A 223 -19.15 12.37 -16.94
CA ALA A 223 -18.10 12.41 -17.95
C ALA A 223 -18.48 11.69 -19.26
N LEU A 224 -19.24 10.60 -19.16
CA LEU A 224 -19.78 9.86 -20.32
C LEU A 224 -20.77 10.71 -21.11
N ARG A 225 -21.62 11.49 -20.45
CA ARG A 225 -22.54 12.42 -21.14
C ARG A 225 -21.78 13.43 -21.98
N ASN A 226 -20.79 14.10 -21.37
CA ASN A 226 -19.92 15.05 -22.08
C ASN A 226 -19.19 14.36 -23.25
N TYR A 227 -18.64 13.17 -23.02
CA TYR A 227 -17.94 12.40 -24.05
C TYR A 227 -18.85 12.06 -25.24
N HIS A 228 -20.07 11.57 -24.96
CA HIS A 228 -21.07 11.24 -25.98
C HIS A 228 -21.52 12.47 -26.78
N GLN A 229 -21.64 13.62 -26.12
CA GLN A 229 -22.02 14.88 -26.76
C GLN A 229 -20.85 15.59 -27.48
N GLY A 230 -19.62 15.06 -27.38
CA GLY A 230 -18.42 15.72 -27.90
C GLY A 230 -18.02 16.99 -27.13
N GLU A 231 -18.52 17.16 -25.91
CA GLU A 231 -18.21 18.31 -25.06
C GLU A 231 -16.88 18.17 -24.34
N ILE A 232 -16.22 19.30 -24.12
CA ILE A 232 -14.97 19.35 -23.36
C ILE A 232 -15.26 19.08 -21.88
N LEU A 233 -14.45 18.20 -21.27
CA LEU A 233 -14.49 17.96 -19.82
C LEU A 233 -14.10 19.23 -19.05
N SER A 234 -14.94 19.60 -18.09
CA SER A 234 -14.55 20.62 -17.11
C SER A 234 -13.29 20.18 -16.33
N LYS A 235 -12.40 21.14 -16.02
CA LYS A 235 -11.17 20.87 -15.25
C LYS A 235 -11.42 20.08 -13.94
N PRO A 236 -12.47 20.39 -13.14
CA PRO A 236 -12.75 19.63 -11.92
C PRO A 236 -13.12 18.16 -12.18
N LEU A 237 -13.85 17.89 -13.27
CA LEU A 237 -14.26 16.54 -13.63
C LEU A 237 -13.06 15.73 -14.14
N ALA A 238 -12.25 16.32 -15.02
CA ALA A 238 -11.01 15.71 -15.50
C ALA A 238 -10.05 15.38 -14.33
N ALA A 239 -9.93 16.27 -13.34
CA ALA A 239 -9.12 16.02 -12.15
C ALA A 239 -9.62 14.82 -11.33
N LYS A 240 -10.95 14.64 -11.20
CA LYS A 240 -11.53 13.48 -10.51
C LYS A 240 -11.26 12.17 -11.25
N LEU A 241 -11.38 12.15 -12.58
CA LEU A 241 -11.08 10.98 -13.41
C LEU A 241 -9.58 10.60 -13.30
N ASN A 242 -8.69 11.59 -13.44
CA ASN A 242 -7.25 11.38 -13.30
C ASN A 242 -6.88 10.84 -11.91
N LEU A 243 -7.46 11.41 -10.85
CA LEU A 243 -7.23 10.95 -9.49
C LEU A 243 -7.69 9.51 -9.30
N PHE A 244 -8.90 9.17 -9.75
CA PHE A 244 -9.42 7.80 -9.67
C PHE A 244 -8.51 6.82 -10.43
N CYS A 245 -8.13 7.14 -11.67
CA CYS A 245 -7.25 6.30 -12.47
C CYS A 245 -5.91 6.10 -11.76
N GLY A 246 -5.20 7.18 -11.41
CA GLY A 246 -3.88 7.08 -10.79
C GLY A 246 -3.89 6.39 -9.42
N ARG A 247 -5.00 6.51 -8.67
CA ARG A 247 -5.14 5.87 -7.37
C ARG A 247 -5.45 4.37 -7.47
N MET A 248 -6.13 3.93 -8.52
CA MET A 248 -6.73 2.59 -8.58
C MET A 248 -6.14 1.68 -9.66
N GLU A 249 -5.32 2.21 -10.59
CA GLU A 249 -4.82 1.49 -11.77
C GLU A 249 -4.06 0.19 -11.44
N VAL A 250 -3.39 0.14 -10.29
CA VAL A 250 -2.60 -1.02 -9.84
C VAL A 250 -3.24 -1.75 -8.66
N ALA A 251 -4.44 -1.35 -8.24
CA ALA A 251 -5.08 -1.92 -7.07
C ALA A 251 -5.41 -3.40 -7.28
N HIS A 252 -5.05 -4.23 -6.31
CA HIS A 252 -5.40 -5.64 -6.29
C HIS A 252 -6.72 -5.85 -5.53
N LEU A 253 -7.65 -6.56 -6.17
CA LEU A 253 -8.93 -6.98 -5.60
C LEU A 253 -9.06 -8.48 -5.70
N SER A 254 -9.29 -9.15 -4.57
CA SER A 254 -9.53 -10.60 -4.52
C SER A 254 -10.90 -10.98 -5.08
N ASN A 255 -11.88 -10.09 -4.99
CA ASN A 255 -13.23 -10.31 -5.49
C ASN A 255 -13.29 -10.04 -7.00
N ARG A 256 -13.37 -11.11 -7.81
CA ARG A 256 -13.45 -11.04 -9.28
C ARG A 256 -14.57 -10.16 -9.83
N LYS A 257 -15.74 -10.11 -9.17
CA LYS A 257 -16.88 -9.29 -9.62
C LYS A 257 -16.58 -7.81 -9.44
N LEU A 258 -16.00 -7.48 -8.29
CA LEU A 258 -15.59 -6.10 -7.99
C LEU A 258 -14.40 -5.67 -8.84
N ASP A 259 -13.45 -6.59 -9.11
CA ASP A 259 -12.30 -6.35 -9.99
C ASP A 259 -12.77 -6.07 -11.43
N ALA A 260 -13.72 -6.84 -11.95
CA ALA A 260 -14.35 -6.54 -13.24
C ALA A 260 -14.96 -5.13 -13.26
N ARG A 261 -15.73 -4.79 -12.21
CA ARG A 261 -16.36 -3.48 -12.09
C ARG A 261 -15.35 -2.34 -12.03
N LEU A 262 -14.25 -2.51 -11.28
CA LEU A 262 -13.16 -1.54 -11.25
C LEU A 262 -12.58 -1.32 -12.64
N HIS A 263 -12.27 -2.41 -13.34
CA HIS A 263 -11.58 -2.33 -14.63
C HIS A 263 -12.42 -1.74 -15.76
N ILE A 264 -13.75 -1.91 -15.75
CA ILE A 264 -14.58 -1.21 -16.74
C ILE A 264 -14.64 0.31 -16.47
N LEU A 265 -14.66 0.72 -15.19
CA LEU A 265 -14.64 2.14 -14.83
C LEU A 265 -13.28 2.77 -15.17
N LEU A 266 -12.18 2.06 -14.92
CA LEU A 266 -10.84 2.47 -15.32
C LEU A 266 -10.70 2.56 -16.84
N HIS A 267 -11.26 1.61 -17.59
CA HIS A 267 -11.28 1.66 -19.04
C HIS A 267 -11.97 2.94 -19.54
N ALA A 268 -13.19 3.18 -19.06
CA ALA A 268 -13.98 4.34 -19.46
C ALA A 268 -13.30 5.66 -19.09
N ALA A 269 -12.86 5.79 -17.83
CA ALA A 269 -12.22 7.01 -17.37
C ALA A 269 -10.93 7.31 -18.13
N ASN A 270 -10.07 6.31 -18.35
CA ASN A 270 -8.83 6.48 -19.12
C ASN A 270 -9.10 6.82 -20.59
N LEU A 271 -10.13 6.21 -21.19
CA LEU A 271 -10.50 6.51 -22.57
C LEU A 271 -10.97 7.96 -22.72
N ILE A 272 -11.85 8.41 -21.82
CA ILE A 272 -12.42 9.77 -21.80
C ILE A 272 -11.34 10.84 -21.59
N ILE A 273 -10.33 10.58 -20.75
CA ILE A 273 -9.21 11.53 -20.54
C ILE A 273 -8.07 11.38 -21.57
N GLY A 274 -8.19 10.45 -22.52
CA GLY A 274 -7.21 10.27 -23.62
C GLY A 274 -6.02 9.36 -23.31
N ASN A 275 -6.01 8.64 -22.18
CA ASN A 275 -4.96 7.68 -21.84
C ASN A 275 -5.23 6.30 -22.48
N GLN A 276 -4.98 6.20 -23.79
CA GLN A 276 -5.25 4.99 -24.58
C GLN A 276 -4.54 3.72 -24.09
N PRO A 277 -3.25 3.74 -23.70
CA PRO A 277 -2.57 2.54 -23.20
C PRO A 277 -3.24 1.97 -21.94
N ALA A 278 -3.52 2.81 -20.95
CA ALA A 278 -4.18 2.38 -19.71
C ALA A 278 -5.63 1.93 -19.96
N ALA A 279 -6.34 2.60 -20.87
CA ALA A 279 -7.69 2.21 -21.27
C ALA A 279 -7.72 0.79 -21.86
N ARG A 280 -6.76 0.45 -22.74
CA ARG A 280 -6.65 -0.89 -23.33
C ARG A 280 -6.31 -1.95 -22.28
N HIS A 281 -5.32 -1.68 -21.43
CA HIS A 281 -4.94 -2.59 -20.36
C HIS A 281 -6.11 -2.89 -19.41
N ALA A 282 -6.88 -1.86 -19.03
CA ALA A 282 -8.07 -2.03 -18.20
C ALA A 282 -9.16 -2.84 -18.92
N LEU A 283 -9.39 -2.62 -20.22
CA LEU A 283 -10.35 -3.40 -20.99
C LEU A 283 -9.97 -4.88 -21.10
N ASP A 284 -8.69 -5.18 -21.34
CA ASP A 284 -8.20 -6.55 -21.41
C ASP A 284 -8.42 -7.29 -20.10
N ARG A 285 -8.20 -6.62 -18.97
CA ARG A 285 -8.46 -7.20 -17.66
C ARG A 285 -9.94 -7.37 -17.39
N PHE A 286 -10.78 -6.40 -17.75
CA PHE A 286 -12.23 -6.53 -17.69
C PHE A 286 -12.72 -7.75 -18.50
N ASN A 287 -12.24 -7.92 -19.73
CA ASN A 287 -12.66 -9.02 -20.60
C ASN A 287 -12.38 -10.40 -20.02
N LYS A 288 -11.31 -10.55 -19.23
CA LYS A 288 -10.97 -11.81 -18.50
C LYS A 288 -11.88 -12.07 -17.31
N LEU A 289 -12.58 -11.06 -16.82
CA LEU A 289 -13.34 -11.10 -15.56
C LEU A 289 -14.85 -10.93 -15.76
N LYS A 290 -15.31 -10.42 -16.90
CA LYS A 290 -16.71 -10.06 -17.16
C LYS A 290 -17.69 -11.19 -16.89
N ASP A 291 -17.32 -12.44 -17.18
CA ASP A 291 -18.18 -13.60 -17.00
C ASP A 291 -18.42 -13.95 -15.52
N ALA A 292 -17.60 -13.42 -14.61
CA ALA A 292 -17.85 -13.54 -13.17
C ALA A 292 -19.01 -12.65 -12.69
N VAL A 293 -19.38 -11.62 -13.46
CA VAL A 293 -20.43 -10.66 -13.08
C VAL A 293 -21.80 -11.24 -13.40
N THR A 294 -22.46 -11.76 -12.36
CA THR A 294 -23.78 -12.40 -12.48
C THR A 294 -24.96 -11.51 -12.10
N ASN A 295 -24.70 -10.37 -11.46
CA ASN A 295 -25.76 -9.45 -11.03
C ASN A 295 -26.23 -8.61 -12.23
N VAL A 296 -27.53 -8.69 -12.55
CA VAL A 296 -28.12 -8.05 -13.74
C VAL A 296 -27.85 -6.54 -13.79
N TRP A 297 -27.96 -5.82 -12.68
CA TRP A 297 -27.71 -4.38 -12.63
C TRP A 297 -26.23 -4.03 -12.85
N THR A 298 -25.32 -4.85 -12.32
CA THR A 298 -23.87 -4.66 -12.54
C THR A 298 -23.52 -4.94 -13.99
N SER A 299 -24.05 -6.01 -14.57
CA SER A 299 -23.87 -6.33 -15.99
C SER A 299 -24.43 -5.24 -16.89
N ALA A 300 -25.63 -4.71 -16.58
CA ALA A 300 -26.24 -3.60 -17.31
C ALA A 300 -25.38 -2.32 -17.22
N THR A 301 -24.80 -2.02 -16.06
CA THR A 301 -23.87 -0.89 -15.91
C THR A 301 -22.64 -1.05 -16.79
N ASN A 302 -22.03 -2.24 -16.79
CA ASN A 302 -20.86 -2.52 -17.61
C ASN A 302 -21.18 -2.40 -19.10
N ALA A 303 -22.35 -2.89 -19.51
CA ALA A 303 -22.79 -2.84 -20.89
C ALA A 303 -23.16 -1.42 -21.33
N LEU A 304 -23.85 -0.64 -20.51
CA LEU A 304 -24.11 0.79 -20.71
C LEU A 304 -22.81 1.53 -21.05
N ILE A 305 -21.79 1.38 -20.20
CA ILE A 305 -20.49 2.02 -20.39
C ILE A 305 -19.87 1.58 -21.73
N LEU A 306 -19.81 0.29 -22.03
CA LEU A 306 -19.21 -0.21 -23.27
C LEU A 306 -19.95 0.27 -24.52
N SER A 307 -21.28 0.21 -24.50
CA SER A 307 -22.13 0.63 -25.61
C SER A 307 -21.91 2.10 -25.95
N LEU A 308 -21.86 2.97 -24.94
CA LEU A 308 -21.63 4.40 -25.14
C LEU A 308 -20.24 4.69 -25.71
N LEU A 309 -19.20 4.03 -25.18
CA LEU A 309 -17.83 4.24 -25.66
C LEU A 309 -17.59 3.70 -27.07
N ARG A 310 -18.37 2.70 -27.50
CA ARG A 310 -18.31 2.08 -28.84
C ARG A 310 -19.33 2.64 -29.82
N ASN A 311 -20.20 3.54 -29.37
CA ASN A 311 -21.37 4.03 -30.11
C ASN A 311 -22.27 2.89 -30.63
N ASP A 312 -22.49 1.86 -29.81
CA ASP A 312 -23.29 0.69 -30.12
C ASP A 312 -24.69 0.79 -29.47
N ILE A 313 -25.60 1.44 -30.21
CA ILE A 313 -26.95 1.74 -29.75
C ILE A 313 -27.85 0.50 -29.71
N ASP A 314 -27.61 -0.48 -30.58
CA ASP A 314 -28.41 -1.70 -30.62
C ASP A 314 -28.16 -2.54 -29.36
N THR A 315 -26.90 -2.68 -28.96
CA THR A 315 -26.56 -3.32 -27.68
C THR A 315 -27.12 -2.52 -26.50
N LEU A 316 -27.07 -1.18 -26.54
CA LEU A 316 -27.64 -0.34 -25.48
C LEU A 316 -29.14 -0.62 -25.27
N LYS A 317 -29.92 -0.67 -26.35
CA LYS A 317 -31.36 -0.96 -26.32
C LYS A 317 -31.65 -2.37 -25.80
N ALA A 318 -30.90 -3.37 -26.28
CA ALA A 318 -31.06 -4.75 -25.86
C ALA A 318 -30.79 -4.94 -24.36
N GLU A 319 -29.78 -4.26 -23.81
CA GLU A 319 -29.45 -4.32 -22.38
C GLU A 319 -30.47 -3.57 -21.51
N TYR A 320 -30.99 -2.43 -21.98
CA TYR A 320 -32.06 -1.72 -21.29
C TYR A 320 -33.31 -2.59 -21.12
N GLN A 321 -33.70 -3.34 -22.16
CA GLN A 321 -34.88 -4.24 -22.09
C GLN A 321 -34.78 -5.26 -20.95
N LYS A 322 -33.56 -5.71 -20.61
CA LYS A 322 -33.35 -6.68 -19.51
C LYS A 322 -33.62 -6.08 -18.13
N ILE A 323 -33.49 -4.76 -17.98
CA ILE A 323 -33.70 -4.06 -16.71
C ILE A 323 -34.97 -3.21 -16.67
N ALA A 324 -35.59 -2.93 -17.82
CA ALA A 324 -36.74 -2.02 -17.94
C ALA A 324 -37.91 -2.43 -17.02
N ALA A 325 -38.20 -3.73 -16.96
CA ALA A 325 -39.26 -4.31 -16.13
C ALA A 325 -38.86 -4.54 -14.66
N LEU A 326 -37.59 -4.37 -14.30
CA LEU A 326 -37.12 -4.57 -12.92
C LEU A 326 -37.36 -3.31 -12.10
N ALA A 327 -37.93 -3.47 -10.90
CA ALA A 327 -38.02 -2.39 -9.93
C ALA A 327 -36.65 -2.17 -9.27
N PRO A 328 -36.10 -0.95 -9.30
CA PRO A 328 -34.82 -0.65 -8.66
C PRO A 328 -34.98 -0.70 -7.13
N ALA A 329 -34.19 -1.55 -6.48
CA ALA A 329 -34.16 -1.72 -5.03
C ALA A 329 -33.25 -0.71 -4.32
N SER A 330 -32.48 0.09 -5.06
CA SER A 330 -31.55 1.08 -4.50
C SER A 330 -31.41 2.31 -5.37
N LYS A 331 -30.93 3.42 -4.78
CA LYS A 331 -30.60 4.65 -5.51
C LYS A 331 -29.59 4.44 -6.64
N ALA A 332 -28.66 3.50 -6.46
CA ALA A 332 -27.68 3.15 -7.49
C ALA A 332 -28.36 2.50 -8.71
N GLN A 333 -29.29 1.56 -8.48
CA GLN A 333 -30.06 0.92 -9.55
C GLN A 333 -30.98 1.92 -10.27
N GLN A 334 -31.62 2.80 -9.50
CA GLN A 334 -32.40 3.90 -10.05
C GLN A 334 -31.55 4.79 -10.96
N SER A 335 -30.37 5.21 -10.50
CA SER A 335 -29.45 6.03 -11.29
C SER A 335 -28.98 5.33 -12.58
N ILE A 336 -28.77 4.02 -12.56
CA ILE A 336 -28.42 3.26 -13.78
C ILE A 336 -29.56 3.31 -14.78
N LYS A 337 -30.80 3.09 -14.32
CA LYS A 337 -31.99 3.12 -15.18
C LYS A 337 -32.19 4.50 -15.82
N GLU A 338 -32.10 5.56 -15.01
CA GLU A 338 -32.16 6.96 -15.48
C GLU A 338 -31.07 7.27 -16.51
N GLU A 339 -29.87 6.70 -16.34
CA GLU A 339 -28.77 6.90 -17.27
C GLU A 339 -29.05 6.22 -18.62
N PHE A 340 -29.62 5.02 -18.64
CA PHE A 340 -30.09 4.38 -19.89
C PHE A 340 -31.18 5.22 -20.57
N GLU A 341 -32.20 5.63 -19.83
CA GLU A 341 -33.31 6.45 -20.34
C GLU A 341 -32.79 7.76 -20.95
N TYR A 342 -31.83 8.42 -20.29
CA TYR A 342 -31.21 9.64 -20.79
C TYR A 342 -30.64 9.47 -22.22
N TYR A 343 -29.84 8.42 -22.47
CA TYR A 343 -29.25 8.20 -23.80
C TYR A 343 -30.28 7.72 -24.82
N LEU A 344 -31.23 6.86 -24.42
CA LEU A 344 -32.27 6.38 -25.33
C LEU A 344 -33.27 7.47 -25.76
N HIS A 345 -33.42 8.54 -24.97
CA HIS A 345 -34.19 9.72 -25.35
C HIS A 345 -33.39 10.76 -26.14
N ALA A 346 -32.05 10.74 -26.04
CA ALA A 346 -31.16 11.66 -26.73
C ALA A 346 -30.76 11.19 -28.15
N LEU A 347 -31.07 9.93 -28.48
CA LEU A 347 -30.87 9.27 -29.78
C LEU A 347 -32.19 9.20 -30.54
#